data_AF-A0A1K2H7W4-F1
#
_entry.id   AF-A0A1K2H7W4-F1
#
_cell.length_a   1.000
_cell.length_b   1.000
_cell.length_c   1.000
_cell.angle_alpha   90.00
_cell.angle_beta   90.00
_cell.angle_gamma   90.00
#
_symmetry.space_group_name_H-M   'P 1'
#
loop_
_entity.id
_entity.type
_entity.pdbx_description
1 polymer ?
#
loop_
_entity_poly.entity_id
_entity_poly.type
_entity_poly.pdbx_seq_one_letter_code
_entity_poly.pdbx_strand_id
1 'polypeptide(L)' 'MKFTMLLACLALSTAPLLASAANTYRPKKPQIYILGPKGGCYYINKNGNKTYVDRALCAKK' A
#
# COMPACT_ATOMS: atom_id res chain seq x y z
N MET A 1 47.37 2.58 -46.12
CA MET A 1 47.11 2.04 -44.76
C MET A 1 47.11 3.20 -43.78
N LYS A 2 45.94 3.50 -43.20
CA LYS A 2 45.59 4.48 -42.13
C LYS A 2 44.05 4.45 -42.08
N PHE A 3 43.41 3.39 -41.56
CA PHE A 3 43.13 3.02 -40.15
C PHE A 3 42.40 4.10 -39.34
N THR A 4 41.31 3.64 -38.69
CA THR A 4 40.33 4.34 -37.82
C THR A 4 39.29 5.19 -38.57
N MET A 5 38.40 4.59 -39.37
CA MET A 5 37.25 3.78 -38.92
C MET A 5 36.60 4.32 -37.63
N LEU A 6 35.59 5.17 -37.85
CA LEU A 6 34.35 5.28 -37.10
C LEU A 6 34.13 4.14 -36.09
N LEU A 7 34.32 4.40 -34.80
CA LEU A 7 33.70 3.66 -33.70
C LEU A 7 33.89 4.42 -32.38
N ALA A 8 33.23 5.57 -32.29
CA ALA A 8 32.98 6.24 -31.01
C ALA A 8 31.51 6.01 -30.65
N CYS A 9 31.31 5.00 -29.81
CA CYS A 9 30.29 4.87 -28.79
C CYS A 9 28.84 5.28 -29.15
N LEU A 10 28.03 4.27 -29.46
CA LEU A 10 26.95 3.83 -28.55
C LEU A 10 26.28 4.93 -27.69
N ALA A 11 25.62 5.87 -28.34
CA ALA A 11 24.41 6.51 -27.81
C ALA A 11 23.36 6.23 -28.90
N LEU A 12 22.24 5.55 -28.64
CA LEU A 12 21.14 5.99 -27.80
C LEU A 12 20.51 4.75 -27.13
N SER A 13 20.83 4.53 -25.87
CA SER A 13 20.04 3.67 -24.99
C SER A 13 18.73 4.38 -24.63
N THR A 14 17.71 4.31 -25.48
CA THR A 14 16.33 4.64 -25.08
C THR A 14 15.60 3.36 -24.69
N ALA A 15 16.10 2.71 -23.63
CA ALA A 15 15.31 1.71 -22.95
C ALA A 15 14.07 2.44 -22.36
N PRO A 16 12.84 2.03 -22.70
CA PRO A 16 11.68 2.59 -22.03
C PRO A 16 11.79 2.22 -20.55
N LEU A 17 11.78 3.24 -19.69
CA LEU A 17 11.58 3.09 -18.26
C LEU A 17 10.23 2.40 -18.08
N LEU A 18 10.23 1.09 -17.96
CA LEU A 18 9.12 0.31 -17.41
C LEU A 18 8.94 0.75 -15.96
N ALA A 19 8.27 1.89 -15.78
CA ALA A 19 7.83 2.39 -14.50
C ALA A 19 6.78 1.39 -13.98
N SER A 20 7.26 0.39 -13.24
CA SER A 20 6.40 -0.54 -12.54
C SER A 20 5.57 0.25 -11.54
N ALA A 21 4.26 0.36 -11.79
CA ALA A 21 3.29 0.87 -10.84
C ALA A 21 3.22 -0.11 -9.67
N ALA A 22 4.14 0.02 -8.72
CA ALA A 22 4.16 -0.80 -7.52
C ALA A 22 2.83 -0.59 -6.79
N ASN A 23 2.03 -1.67 -6.70
CA ASN A 23 0.78 -1.67 -5.95
C ASN A 23 1.09 -1.39 -4.47
N THR A 24 0.76 -0.18 -4.00
CA THR A 24 0.98 0.25 -2.61
C THR A 24 -0.09 -0.31 -1.68
N TYR A 25 -0.42 -1.60 -1.81
CA TYR A 25 -1.35 -2.24 -0.89
C TYR A 25 -0.70 -2.31 0.50
N ARG A 26 -1.13 -1.39 1.38
CA ARG A 26 -0.76 -1.42 2.79
C ARG A 26 -1.78 -2.30 3.50
N PRO A 27 -1.38 -3.47 4.05
CA PRO A 27 -2.30 -4.28 4.82
C PRO A 27 -2.82 -3.44 6.00
N LYS A 28 -4.14 -3.28 6.07
CA LYS A 28 -4.78 -2.56 7.18
C LYS A 28 -4.48 -3.33 8.46
N LYS A 29 -3.95 -2.64 9.47
CA LYS A 29 -3.72 -3.27 10.79
C LYS A 29 -5.04 -3.82 11.32
N PRO A 30 -5.02 -4.98 12.02
CA PRO A 30 -6.19 -5.50 12.70
C PRO A 30 -6.76 -4.42 13.61
N GLN A 31 -8.02 -4.07 13.38
CA GLN A 31 -8.70 -3.06 14.18
C GLN A 31 -9.23 -3.75 15.44
N ILE A 32 -8.86 -3.26 16.62
CA ILE A 32 -9.34 -3.83 17.88
C ILE A 32 -10.78 -3.35 18.10
N TYR A 33 -11.68 -4.31 18.23
CA TYR A 33 -13.08 -4.08 18.54
C TYR A 33 -13.35 -4.44 20.00
N ILE A 34 -13.98 -3.53 20.73
CA ILE A 34 -14.28 -3.67 22.17
C ILE A 34 -15.78 -3.79 22.34
N LEU A 35 -16.24 -4.74 23.16
CA LEU A 35 -17.66 -4.89 23.46
C LEU A 35 -18.18 -3.64 24.19
N GLY A 36 -19.22 -3.04 23.63
CA GLY A 36 -19.87 -1.86 24.17
C GLY A 36 -21.17 -2.17 24.91
N PRO A 37 -21.59 -1.31 25.85
CA PRO A 37 -22.79 -1.49 26.66
C PRO A 37 -24.10 -1.49 25.86
N LYS A 38 -24.10 -0.93 24.65
CA LYS A 38 -25.27 -0.91 23.74
C LYS A 38 -25.50 -2.25 23.04
N GLY A 39 -24.80 -3.30 23.44
CA GLY A 39 -24.87 -4.61 22.80
C GLY A 39 -24.33 -4.56 21.38
N GLY A 40 -23.17 -3.95 21.16
CA GLY A 40 -22.46 -3.94 19.88
C GLY A 40 -20.99 -3.73 20.16
N CYS A 41 -20.11 -3.91 19.18
CA CYS A 41 -18.71 -3.53 19.37
C CYS A 41 -18.46 -2.10 18.96
N TYR A 42 -17.39 -1.52 19.49
CA TYR A 42 -16.90 -0.24 19.01
C TYR A 42 -15.38 -0.27 18.85
N TYR A 43 -14.87 0.65 18.03
CA TYR A 43 -13.45 0.97 17.98
C TYR A 43 -13.25 2.45 18.26
N ILE A 44 -12.01 2.82 18.60
CA ILE A 44 -11.59 4.23 18.71
C ILE A 44 -11.09 4.67 17.34
N ASN A 45 -11.76 5.64 16.74
CA ASN A 45 -11.34 6.17 15.44
C ASN A 45 -10.11 7.09 15.59
N LYS A 46 -9.55 7.55 14.47
CA LYS A 46 -8.37 8.44 14.45
C LYS A 46 -8.55 9.76 15.22
N ASN A 47 -9.81 10.16 15.46
CA ASN A 47 -10.17 11.36 16.19
C ASN A 47 -10.38 11.10 17.69
N GLY A 48 -10.21 9.85 18.16
CA GLY A 48 -10.43 9.49 19.56
C GLY A 48 -11.89 9.16 19.91
N ASN A 49 -12.80 9.19 18.94
CA ASN A 49 -14.22 8.94 19.19
C ASN A 49 -14.58 7.46 19.09
N LYS A 50 -15.60 7.05 19.86
CA LYS A 50 -16.16 5.69 19.78
C LYS A 50 -17.07 5.58 18.55
N THR A 51 -16.76 4.63 17.67
CA THR A 51 -17.63 4.28 16.54
C THR A 51 -18.16 2.86 16.75
N TYR A 52 -19.47 2.76 16.92
CA TYR A 52 -20.15 1.47 17.08
C TYR A 52 -20.31 0.76 15.73
N VAL A 53 -20.18 -0.55 15.77
CA VAL A 53 -20.29 -1.47 14.65
C VAL A 53 -21.13 -2.68 15.05
N ASP A 54 -21.48 -3.50 14.05
CA ASP A 54 -22.27 -4.71 14.25
C ASP A 54 -21.62 -5.70 15.24
N ARG A 55 -22.45 -6.48 15.98
CA ARG A 55 -22.01 -7.54 16.89
C ARG A 55 -21.14 -8.59 16.20
N ALA A 56 -21.40 -8.91 14.93
CA ALA A 56 -20.64 -9.90 14.18
C ALA A 56 -19.14 -9.54 14.08
N LEU A 57 -18.79 -8.25 14.22
CA LEU A 57 -17.41 -7.78 14.16
C LEU A 57 -16.66 -7.91 15.49
N CYS A 58 -17.35 -8.14 16.60
CA CYS A 58 -16.73 -8.41 17.90
C CYS A 58 -15.84 -9.66 17.91
N ALA A 59 -16.14 -10.63 17.04
CA ALA A 59 -15.59 -11.97 17.10
C ALA A 59 -14.60 -12.29 15.98
N LYS A 60 -14.27 -11.35 15.08
CA LYS A 60 -13.19 -11.55 14.10
C LYS A 60 -11.84 -11.47 14.81
N LYS A 61 -11.43 -12.60 15.38
CA LYS A 61 -10.07 -12.87 15.86
C LYS A 61 -9.17 -13.19 14.67
#